data_AF-A0A7K7JJ69-F1
#
_entry.id   AF-A0A7K7JJ69-F1
#
_cell.length_a   1.000
_cell.length_b   1.000
_cell.length_c   1.000
_cell.angle_alpha   90.00
_cell.angle_beta   90.00
_cell.angle_gamma   90.00
#
_symmetry.space_group_name_H-M   'P 1'
#
loop_
_entity.id
_entity.type
_entity.pdbx_description
1 polymer ?
#
loop_
_entity_poly.entity_id
_entity_poly.type
_entity_poly.pdbx_seq_one_letter_code
_entity_poly.pdbx_strand_id
1 'polypeptide(L)'
;GYEYTRFGNPNRDCLEKVVAALDGAKYSLAYSSGMAAILNICHLLKTGDSIICMDDVYGGTIELFNKIRDDYNLKVVYIDCRNLSLLERTIKENPTTRLVWIETPTNPTLKVIDIKACADTVHRHRGVLLAVDNSFMSPYFQRPLSLGADICMSSATKYMNGHSDVLMGLVSVNRDDLYERLKFLQNSLGAVPSPFDCFLCNRGLKTLHIRMKLHFHNGLAVAQFLQRHPRVEKVLYPGLPSHPQYEVVKKQCTGCPGMVTFYIKGKKENASAFLRNLKVFALAESLGGFESLAEHP
;
A
#
# COMPACT_ATOMS: atom_id res chain seq x y z
N GLY A 1 11.51 19.72 -24.01
CA GLY A 1 11.28 20.61 -22.85
C GLY A 1 9.92 20.30 -22.26
N TYR A 2 9.43 21.11 -21.32
CA TYR A 2 8.04 21.00 -20.84
C TYR A 2 7.08 21.73 -21.80
N GLU A 3 5.98 21.08 -22.16
CA GLU A 3 4.97 21.64 -23.06
C GLU A 3 3.67 21.99 -22.33
N TYR A 4 3.18 21.08 -21.48
CA TYR A 4 1.92 21.24 -20.76
C TYR A 4 1.97 20.55 -19.40
N THR A 5 1.49 21.23 -18.35
CA THR A 5 1.70 20.84 -16.94
C THR A 5 1.23 19.42 -16.61
N ARG A 6 0.15 18.94 -17.27
CA ARG A 6 -0.37 17.58 -17.12
C ARG A 6 0.61 16.53 -17.65
N PHE A 7 1.27 16.80 -18.79
CA PHE A 7 2.24 15.89 -19.41
C PHE A 7 3.53 15.78 -18.59
N GLY A 8 3.97 16.91 -18.04
CA GLY A 8 5.20 17.04 -17.26
C GLY A 8 5.32 18.42 -16.63
N ASN A 9 5.86 18.49 -15.42
CA ASN A 9 6.23 19.76 -14.80
C ASN A 9 7.42 19.55 -13.85
N PRO A 10 8.26 20.59 -13.62
CA PRO A 10 9.50 20.43 -12.84
C PRO A 10 9.32 19.85 -11.43
N ASN A 11 8.27 20.27 -10.71
CA ASN A 11 8.05 19.81 -9.32
C ASN A 11 7.69 18.33 -9.27
N ARG A 12 6.79 17.88 -10.15
CA ARG A 12 6.38 16.48 -10.24
C ARG A 12 7.55 15.61 -10.69
N ASP A 13 8.29 16.02 -11.71
CA ASP A 13 9.45 15.27 -12.20
C ASP A 13 10.54 15.12 -11.12
N CYS A 14 10.78 16.17 -10.32
CA CYS A 14 11.68 16.09 -9.18
C CYS A 14 11.19 15.10 -8.11
N LEU A 15 9.90 15.13 -7.76
CA LEU A 15 9.33 14.16 -6.83
C LEU A 15 9.44 12.73 -7.37
N GLU A 16 9.04 12.49 -8.62
CA GLU A 16 9.08 11.18 -9.27
C GLU A 16 10.51 10.61 -9.28
N LYS A 17 11.53 11.41 -9.57
CA LYS A 17 12.95 10.98 -9.48
C LYS A 17 13.37 10.58 -8.07
N VAL A 18 12.97 11.35 -7.05
CA VAL A 18 13.30 11.05 -5.65
C VAL A 18 12.62 9.76 -5.21
N VAL A 19 11.32 9.59 -5.53
CA VAL A 19 10.56 8.39 -5.16
C VAL A 19 11.13 7.15 -5.85
N ALA A 20 11.44 7.23 -7.14
CA ALA A 20 12.09 6.14 -7.87
C ALA A 20 13.40 5.71 -7.19
N ALA A 21 14.25 6.65 -6.79
CA ALA A 21 15.48 6.35 -6.08
C ALA A 21 15.23 5.69 -4.70
N LEU A 22 14.20 6.12 -3.96
CA LEU A 22 13.85 5.53 -2.66
C LEU A 22 13.38 4.08 -2.80
N ASP A 23 12.52 3.79 -3.78
CA ASP A 23 12.04 2.44 -4.10
C ASP A 23 13.11 1.54 -4.73
N GLY A 24 14.23 2.10 -5.19
CA GLY A 24 15.19 1.37 -6.04
C GLY A 24 14.62 1.05 -7.42
N ALA A 25 13.75 1.93 -7.92
CA ALA A 25 13.08 1.83 -9.21
C ALA A 25 13.80 2.65 -10.30
N LYS A 26 13.60 2.27 -11.56
CA LYS A 26 14.00 3.08 -12.72
C LYS A 26 13.08 4.28 -12.92
N TYR A 27 11.79 4.11 -12.63
CA TYR A 27 10.77 5.14 -12.83
C TYR A 27 9.79 5.21 -11.67
N SER A 28 9.21 6.39 -11.48
CA SER A 28 8.03 6.61 -10.63
C SER A 28 7.06 7.56 -11.34
N LEU A 29 5.78 7.43 -11.04
CA LEU A 29 4.68 8.26 -11.53
C LEU A 29 3.84 8.73 -10.35
N ALA A 30 3.54 10.03 -10.31
CA ALA A 30 2.73 10.63 -9.25
C ALA A 30 1.29 10.91 -9.72
N TYR A 31 0.32 10.69 -8.83
CA TYR A 31 -1.12 10.77 -9.10
C TYR A 31 -1.83 11.62 -8.04
N SER A 32 -3.01 12.14 -8.37
CA SER A 32 -3.79 13.00 -7.47
C SER A 32 -4.25 12.31 -6.17
N SER A 33 -4.25 10.98 -6.12
CA SER A 33 -4.52 10.19 -4.90
C SER A 33 -4.03 8.76 -5.08
N GLY A 34 -3.98 7.99 -3.98
CA GLY A 34 -3.76 6.54 -4.06
C GLY A 34 -4.81 5.86 -4.94
N MET A 35 -6.09 6.25 -4.82
CA MET A 35 -7.16 5.71 -5.65
C MET A 35 -6.99 6.03 -7.14
N ALA A 36 -6.51 7.22 -7.48
CA ALA A 36 -6.20 7.58 -8.87
C ALA A 36 -5.05 6.72 -9.44
N ALA A 37 -4.04 6.39 -8.61
CA ALA A 37 -2.97 5.47 -9.00
C ALA A 37 -3.50 4.06 -9.26
N ILE A 38 -4.34 3.51 -8.36
CA ILE A 38 -4.97 2.19 -8.52
C ILE A 38 -5.81 2.18 -9.80
N LEU A 39 -6.64 3.20 -10.00
CA LEU A 39 -7.48 3.32 -11.20
C LEU A 39 -6.63 3.36 -12.48
N ASN A 40 -5.51 4.08 -12.50
CA ASN A 40 -4.60 4.12 -13.64
C ASN A 40 -4.00 2.73 -13.94
N ILE A 41 -3.61 1.98 -12.90
CA ILE A 41 -3.14 0.60 -13.04
C ILE A 41 -4.24 -0.29 -13.63
N CYS A 42 -5.50 -0.15 -13.19
CA CYS A 42 -6.62 -0.89 -13.76
C CYS A 42 -6.83 -0.59 -15.26
N HIS A 43 -6.54 0.63 -15.72
CA HIS A 43 -6.63 1.00 -17.13
C HIS A 43 -5.51 0.39 -18.01
N LEU A 44 -4.53 -0.30 -17.42
CA LEU A 44 -3.64 -1.18 -18.20
C LEU A 44 -4.36 -2.41 -18.74
N LEU A 45 -5.47 -2.80 -18.10
CA LEU A 45 -6.26 -3.98 -18.43
C LEU A 45 -7.28 -3.66 -19.52
N LYS A 46 -7.82 -4.71 -20.14
CA LYS A 46 -8.85 -4.64 -21.17
C LYS A 46 -10.08 -5.42 -20.72
N THR A 47 -11.24 -5.05 -21.25
CA THR A 47 -12.48 -5.81 -21.05
C THR A 47 -12.27 -7.32 -21.22
N GLY A 48 -12.76 -8.10 -20.27
CA GLY A 48 -12.57 -9.55 -20.22
C GLY A 48 -11.34 -10.02 -19.44
N ASP A 49 -10.37 -9.14 -19.15
CA ASP A 49 -9.25 -9.46 -18.26
C ASP A 49 -9.73 -9.71 -16.82
N SER A 50 -8.88 -10.34 -16.02
CA SER A 50 -9.17 -10.68 -14.63
C SER A 50 -8.10 -10.17 -13.67
N ILE A 51 -8.56 -9.72 -12.50
CA ILE A 51 -7.75 -9.29 -11.36
C ILE A 51 -7.93 -10.34 -10.26
N ILE A 52 -6.82 -10.86 -9.74
CA ILE A 52 -6.80 -11.60 -8.48
C ILE A 52 -6.35 -10.63 -7.39
N CYS A 53 -7.18 -10.39 -6.38
CA CYS A 53 -6.90 -9.47 -5.29
C CYS A 53 -6.78 -10.23 -3.96
N MET A 54 -5.89 -9.78 -3.09
CA MET A 54 -5.84 -10.24 -1.70
C MET A 54 -7.21 -10.01 -1.02
N ASP A 55 -7.66 -10.97 -0.20
CA ASP A 55 -8.97 -10.97 0.47
C ASP A 55 -9.13 -9.86 1.53
N ASP A 56 -8.01 -9.37 2.02
CA ASP A 56 -7.88 -8.30 3.01
C ASP A 56 -6.95 -7.24 2.44
N VAL A 57 -7.54 -6.12 2.01
CA VAL A 57 -6.87 -4.94 1.47
C VAL A 57 -7.64 -3.72 1.93
N TYR A 58 -7.09 -2.53 1.73
CA TYR A 58 -7.77 -1.28 1.97
C TYR A 58 -9.20 -1.26 1.39
N GLY A 59 -10.19 -0.88 2.20
CA GLY A 59 -11.60 -0.89 1.82
C GLY A 59 -11.91 -0.13 0.52
N GLY A 60 -11.25 1.01 0.28
CA GLY A 60 -11.40 1.75 -0.97
C GLY A 60 -10.94 0.97 -2.21
N THR A 61 -9.93 0.10 -2.08
CA THR A 61 -9.51 -0.81 -3.16
C THR A 61 -10.60 -1.84 -3.46
N ILE A 62 -11.24 -2.41 -2.44
CA ILE A 62 -12.36 -3.35 -2.59
C ILE A 62 -13.54 -2.66 -3.29
N GLU A 63 -13.91 -1.47 -2.83
CA GLU A 63 -15.00 -0.69 -3.42
C GLU A 63 -14.74 -0.38 -4.89
N LEU A 64 -13.53 0.08 -5.23
CA LEU A 64 -13.14 0.36 -6.60
C LEU A 64 -13.16 -0.90 -7.47
N PHE A 65 -12.57 -2.00 -7.00
CA PHE A 65 -12.53 -3.24 -7.77
C PHE A 65 -13.92 -3.86 -7.97
N ASN A 66 -14.80 -3.77 -6.98
CA ASN A 66 -16.20 -4.17 -7.14
C ASN A 66 -16.91 -3.29 -8.17
N LYS A 67 -16.72 -1.98 -8.12
CA LYS A 67 -17.31 -1.05 -9.09
C LYS A 67 -16.81 -1.33 -10.52
N ILE A 68 -15.51 -1.57 -10.66
CA ILE A 68 -14.88 -1.94 -11.93
C ILE A 68 -15.42 -3.26 -12.47
N ARG A 69 -15.60 -4.26 -11.58
CA ARG A 69 -16.17 -5.56 -11.94
C ARG A 69 -17.57 -5.40 -12.52
N ASP A 70 -18.41 -4.62 -11.84
CA ASP A 70 -19.82 -4.49 -12.16
C ASP A 70 -20.06 -3.61 -13.41
N ASP A 71 -19.24 -2.57 -13.62
CA ASP A 71 -19.46 -1.59 -14.69
C ASP A 71 -18.57 -1.78 -15.94
N TYR A 72 -17.37 -2.37 -15.82
CA TYR A 72 -16.36 -2.40 -16.89
C TYR A 72 -16.02 -3.80 -17.40
N ASN A 73 -16.79 -4.82 -17.00
CA ASN A 73 -16.66 -6.22 -17.43
C ASN A 73 -15.21 -6.74 -17.28
N LEU A 74 -14.55 -6.33 -16.19
CA LEU A 74 -13.37 -7.01 -15.65
C LEU A 74 -13.83 -8.02 -14.61
N LYS A 75 -13.16 -9.17 -14.52
CA LYS A 75 -13.44 -10.13 -13.44
C LYS A 75 -12.53 -9.83 -12.25
N VAL A 76 -13.07 -9.88 -11.04
CA VAL A 76 -12.27 -9.74 -9.82
C VAL A 76 -12.51 -10.95 -8.94
N VAL A 77 -11.43 -11.62 -8.54
CA VAL A 77 -11.44 -12.78 -7.64
C VAL A 77 -10.63 -12.44 -6.41
N TYR A 78 -11.26 -12.55 -5.24
CA TYR A 78 -10.60 -12.29 -3.95
C TYR A 78 -10.15 -13.60 -3.32
N ILE A 79 -8.87 -13.69 -2.94
CA ILE A 79 -8.29 -14.87 -2.28
C ILE A 79 -7.29 -14.48 -1.19
N ASP A 80 -7.03 -15.37 -0.25
CA ASP A 80 -5.89 -15.21 0.66
C ASP A 80 -4.58 -15.56 -0.08
N CYS A 81 -3.88 -14.55 -0.57
CA CYS A 81 -2.62 -14.68 -1.31
C CYS A 81 -1.45 -15.23 -0.49
N ARG A 82 -1.61 -15.43 0.84
CA ARG A 82 -0.62 -16.18 1.65
C ARG A 82 -0.59 -17.67 1.28
N ASN A 83 -1.69 -18.19 0.74
CA ASN A 83 -1.77 -19.56 0.23
C ASN A 83 -1.32 -19.60 -1.23
N LEU A 84 -0.02 -19.86 -1.46
CA LEU A 84 0.57 -19.89 -2.80
C LEU A 84 -0.05 -20.96 -3.71
N SER A 85 -0.48 -22.10 -3.15
CA SER A 85 -1.16 -23.15 -3.91
C SER A 85 -2.54 -22.68 -4.39
N LEU A 86 -3.27 -21.93 -3.56
CA LEU A 86 -4.52 -21.29 -3.95
C LEU A 86 -4.27 -20.23 -5.03
N LEU A 87 -3.27 -19.36 -4.86
CA LEU A 87 -2.90 -18.36 -5.86
C LEU A 87 -2.58 -18.99 -7.23
N GLU A 88 -1.71 -19.99 -7.27
CA GLU A 88 -1.35 -20.72 -8.51
C GLU A 88 -2.58 -21.36 -9.16
N ARG A 89 -3.45 -22.00 -8.36
CA ARG A 89 -4.68 -22.63 -8.84
C ARG A 89 -5.64 -21.60 -9.42
N THR A 90 -5.88 -20.49 -8.72
CA THR A 90 -6.80 -19.43 -9.17
C THR A 90 -6.31 -18.78 -10.46
N ILE A 91 -5.00 -18.57 -10.64
CA ILE A 91 -4.46 -18.08 -11.91
C ILE A 91 -4.75 -19.08 -13.04
N LYS A 92 -4.57 -20.38 -12.82
CA LYS A 92 -4.87 -21.43 -13.83
C LYS A 92 -6.36 -21.51 -14.18
N GLU A 93 -7.23 -21.38 -13.19
CA GLU A 93 -8.70 -21.38 -13.38
C GLU A 93 -9.18 -20.09 -14.07
N ASN A 94 -8.37 -19.03 -14.09
CA ASN A 94 -8.67 -17.75 -14.72
C ASN A 94 -7.57 -17.37 -15.74
N PRO A 95 -7.53 -17.99 -16.94
CA PRO A 95 -6.47 -17.75 -17.94
C PRO A 95 -6.42 -16.30 -18.48
N THR A 96 -7.47 -15.53 -18.24
CA THR A 96 -7.58 -14.09 -18.50
C THR A 96 -6.96 -13.22 -17.40
N THR A 97 -6.34 -13.81 -16.37
CA THR A 97 -5.66 -13.04 -15.31
C THR A 97 -4.56 -12.19 -15.92
N ARG A 98 -4.54 -10.90 -15.58
CA ARG A 98 -3.51 -9.94 -16.00
C ARG A 98 -2.91 -9.15 -14.86
N LEU A 99 -3.55 -9.16 -13.70
CA LEU A 99 -3.09 -8.47 -12.51
C LEU A 99 -3.34 -9.34 -11.28
N VAL A 100 -2.30 -9.48 -10.46
CA VAL A 100 -2.41 -9.91 -9.07
C VAL A 100 -2.11 -8.69 -8.20
N TRP A 101 -3.06 -8.33 -7.34
CA TRP A 101 -2.98 -7.20 -6.43
C TRP A 101 -2.84 -7.70 -4.99
N ILE A 102 -1.75 -7.35 -4.33
CA ILE A 102 -1.54 -7.65 -2.91
C ILE A 102 -1.21 -6.37 -2.13
N GLU A 103 -1.53 -6.40 -0.84
CA GLU A 103 -1.17 -5.37 0.13
C GLU A 103 -0.46 -6.06 1.29
N THR A 104 0.66 -5.53 1.78
CA THR A 104 1.41 -6.18 2.85
C THR A 104 2.25 -5.20 3.68
N PRO A 105 2.00 -5.09 5.00
CA PRO A 105 0.88 -5.67 5.75
C PRO A 105 -0.48 -5.10 5.31
N THR A 106 -1.54 -5.89 5.44
CA THR A 106 -2.90 -5.50 5.04
C THR A 106 -3.56 -4.53 6.02
N ASN A 107 -4.39 -3.61 5.53
CA ASN A 107 -5.24 -2.74 6.34
C ASN A 107 -6.63 -3.36 6.56
N PRO A 108 -7.12 -3.57 7.80
CA PRO A 108 -6.50 -3.23 9.09
C PRO A 108 -5.88 -4.44 9.81
N THR A 109 -6.02 -5.67 9.31
CA THR A 109 -5.67 -6.87 10.09
C THR A 109 -4.18 -7.24 10.07
N LEU A 110 -3.37 -6.51 9.31
CA LEU A 110 -1.91 -6.63 9.25
C LEU A 110 -1.43 -8.03 8.85
N LYS A 111 -2.20 -8.76 8.03
CA LYS A 111 -1.70 -9.99 7.37
C LYS A 111 -0.46 -9.60 6.55
N VAL A 112 0.58 -10.42 6.62
CA VAL A 112 1.80 -10.22 5.82
C VAL A 112 1.86 -11.30 4.75
N ILE A 113 2.20 -10.88 3.53
CA ILE A 113 2.31 -11.73 2.34
C ILE A 113 3.81 -11.80 1.96
N ASP A 114 4.34 -12.99 1.67
CA ASP A 114 5.70 -13.16 1.14
C ASP A 114 5.73 -12.70 -0.32
N ILE A 115 6.20 -11.46 -0.55
CA ILE A 115 6.18 -10.82 -1.87
C ILE A 115 6.98 -11.64 -2.87
N LYS A 116 8.15 -12.14 -2.46
CA LYS A 116 9.02 -12.91 -3.35
C LYS A 116 8.36 -14.21 -3.77
N ALA A 117 7.74 -14.94 -2.84
CA ALA A 117 7.08 -16.20 -3.17
C ALA A 117 5.84 -15.99 -4.06
N CYS A 118 5.11 -14.88 -3.87
CA CYS A 118 4.05 -14.47 -4.79
C CYS A 118 4.60 -14.12 -6.17
N ALA A 119 5.67 -13.33 -6.27
CA ALA A 119 6.30 -12.97 -7.54
C ALA A 119 6.75 -14.23 -8.32
N ASP A 120 7.49 -15.12 -7.65
CA ASP A 120 7.98 -16.38 -8.21
C ASP A 120 6.80 -17.28 -8.69
N THR A 121 5.61 -17.15 -8.07
CA THR A 121 4.40 -17.87 -8.47
C THR A 121 3.70 -17.22 -9.66
N VAL A 122 3.47 -15.91 -9.59
CA VAL A 122 2.77 -15.13 -10.62
C VAL A 122 3.54 -15.14 -11.93
N HIS A 123 4.85 -14.98 -11.88
CA HIS A 123 5.70 -14.86 -13.08
C HIS A 123 5.91 -16.17 -13.85
N ARG A 124 5.45 -17.32 -13.32
CA ARG A 124 5.30 -18.55 -14.12
C ARG A 124 4.24 -18.41 -15.22
N HIS A 125 3.32 -17.46 -15.07
CA HIS A 125 2.22 -17.21 -15.98
C HIS A 125 2.49 -15.95 -16.79
N ARG A 126 2.71 -16.11 -18.11
CA ARG A 126 3.10 -14.99 -18.98
C ARG A 126 2.03 -13.91 -19.02
N GLY A 127 2.47 -12.66 -18.90
CA GLY A 127 1.60 -11.49 -19.04
C GLY A 127 0.78 -11.15 -17.80
N VAL A 128 1.01 -11.81 -16.66
CA VAL A 128 0.41 -11.45 -15.36
C VAL A 128 1.36 -10.53 -14.61
N LEU A 129 0.87 -9.34 -14.23
CA LEU A 129 1.62 -8.38 -13.41
C LEU A 129 1.35 -8.63 -11.92
N LEU A 130 2.39 -8.49 -11.08
CA LEU A 130 2.24 -8.39 -9.64
C LEU A 130 2.34 -6.94 -9.17
N ALA A 131 1.26 -6.41 -8.61
CA ALA A 131 1.23 -5.12 -7.95
C ALA A 131 1.18 -5.27 -6.43
N VAL A 132 2.02 -4.49 -5.75
CA VAL A 132 2.08 -4.44 -4.28
C VAL A 132 1.76 -3.04 -3.81
N ASP A 133 0.69 -2.91 -3.02
CA ASP A 133 0.45 -1.71 -2.22
C ASP A 133 1.38 -1.72 -1.00
N ASN A 134 2.31 -0.76 -0.97
CA ASN A 134 3.36 -0.59 0.02
C ASN A 134 3.08 0.58 0.99
N SER A 135 1.84 1.10 0.99
CA SER A 135 1.45 2.31 1.74
C SER A 135 1.80 2.25 3.23
N PHE A 136 1.69 1.07 3.85
CA PHE A 136 1.95 0.88 5.27
C PHE A 136 3.44 0.84 5.62
N MET A 137 4.28 0.36 4.72
CA MET A 137 5.70 0.14 5.02
C MET A 137 6.57 1.31 4.60
N SER A 138 6.20 2.02 3.53
CA SER A 138 7.08 2.95 2.81
C SER A 138 8.33 2.26 2.22
N PRO A 139 9.05 2.88 1.26
CA PRO A 139 10.30 2.34 0.72
C PRO A 139 11.41 2.22 1.76
N TYR A 140 11.27 2.89 2.92
CA TYR A 140 12.26 2.81 3.99
C TYR A 140 12.30 1.42 4.63
N PHE A 141 11.14 0.77 4.80
CA PHE A 141 11.06 -0.55 5.44
C PHE A 141 10.83 -1.72 4.50
N GLN A 142 10.28 -1.51 3.30
CA GLN A 142 10.02 -2.60 2.35
C GLN A 142 10.16 -2.08 0.92
N ARG A 143 10.86 -2.83 0.07
CA ARG A 143 11.06 -2.53 -1.36
C ARG A 143 10.48 -3.65 -2.23
N PRO A 144 9.19 -3.59 -2.58
CA PRO A 144 8.53 -4.66 -3.35
C PRO A 144 9.20 -4.98 -4.68
N LEU A 145 9.72 -3.97 -5.39
CA LEU A 145 10.39 -4.18 -6.68
C LEU A 145 11.66 -5.04 -6.55
N SER A 146 12.43 -4.86 -5.45
CA SER A 146 13.59 -5.71 -5.17
C SER A 146 13.21 -7.14 -4.79
N LEU A 147 11.96 -7.37 -4.40
CA LEU A 147 11.41 -8.67 -4.06
C LEU A 147 10.69 -9.34 -5.24
N GLY A 148 10.65 -8.71 -6.41
CA GLY A 148 10.08 -9.28 -7.64
C GLY A 148 8.71 -8.73 -8.03
N ALA A 149 8.16 -7.72 -7.35
CA ALA A 149 6.95 -7.06 -7.84
C ALA A 149 7.22 -6.31 -9.17
N ASP A 150 6.24 -6.26 -10.07
CA ASP A 150 6.30 -5.42 -11.27
C ASP A 150 5.98 -3.96 -10.95
N ILE A 151 5.07 -3.75 -9.98
CA ILE A 151 4.52 -2.45 -9.60
C ILE A 151 4.58 -2.31 -8.06
N CYS A 152 5.23 -1.25 -7.59
CA CYS A 152 5.11 -0.78 -6.21
C CYS A 152 4.18 0.44 -6.20
N MET A 153 3.01 0.30 -5.57
CA MET A 153 2.07 1.39 -5.40
C MET A 153 2.11 1.90 -3.96
N SER A 154 1.90 3.19 -3.75
CA SER A 154 1.75 3.75 -2.41
C SER A 154 0.77 4.92 -2.41
N SER A 155 -0.14 4.95 -1.44
CA SER A 155 -0.86 6.15 -1.03
C SER A 155 0.10 7.07 -0.29
N ALA A 156 0.64 8.05 -1.00
CA ALA A 156 1.60 9.00 -0.45
C ALA A 156 0.99 9.92 0.61
N THR A 157 -0.34 9.98 0.66
CA THR A 157 -1.16 10.55 1.73
C THR A 157 -0.75 10.09 3.14
N LYS A 158 -0.21 8.87 3.23
CA LYS A 158 0.17 8.22 4.47
C LYS A 158 1.62 8.55 4.83
N TYR A 159 2.46 7.55 5.04
CA TYR A 159 3.83 7.74 5.52
C TYR A 159 4.77 8.51 4.58
N MET A 160 4.55 8.46 3.26
CA MET A 160 5.44 9.12 2.28
C MET A 160 5.48 10.63 2.52
N ASN A 161 4.30 11.29 2.46
CA ASN A 161 4.17 12.67 2.89
C ASN A 161 4.34 12.78 4.40
N GLY A 162 3.50 12.09 5.18
CA GLY A 162 3.61 11.95 6.63
C GLY A 162 3.26 13.20 7.44
N HIS A 163 2.59 14.17 6.83
CA HIS A 163 2.20 15.43 7.49
C HIS A 163 0.69 15.71 7.42
N SER A 164 -0.11 14.72 7.01
CA SER A 164 -1.58 14.78 7.02
C SER A 164 -2.20 15.97 6.26
N ASP A 165 -1.48 16.49 5.26
CA ASP A 165 -1.81 17.72 4.52
C ASP A 165 -1.73 17.56 2.99
N VAL A 166 -1.47 16.35 2.49
CA VAL A 166 -1.39 16.04 1.05
C VAL A 166 -2.13 14.75 0.76
N LEU A 167 -3.02 14.77 -0.25
CA LEU A 167 -3.61 13.59 -0.87
C LEU A 167 -2.83 13.26 -2.14
N MET A 168 -2.22 12.08 -2.23
CA MET A 168 -1.38 11.72 -3.40
C MET A 168 -1.21 10.21 -3.53
N GLY A 169 -1.03 9.73 -4.76
CA GLY A 169 -0.61 8.37 -5.09
C GLY A 169 0.74 8.34 -5.79
N LEU A 170 1.50 7.28 -5.59
CA LEU A 170 2.80 7.05 -6.24
C LEU A 170 2.82 5.63 -6.81
N VAL A 171 3.40 5.47 -7.99
CA VAL A 171 3.61 4.17 -8.63
C VAL A 171 5.04 4.10 -9.15
N SER A 172 5.82 3.17 -8.62
CA SER A 172 7.21 2.91 -9.01
C SER A 172 7.31 1.60 -9.80
N VAL A 173 8.06 1.62 -10.90
CA VAL A 173 8.24 0.48 -11.83
C VAL A 173 9.65 0.45 -12.42
N ASN A 174 10.10 -0.73 -12.86
CA ASN A 174 11.40 -0.92 -13.52
C ASN A 174 11.32 -1.16 -15.03
N ARG A 175 10.21 -1.73 -15.50
CA ARG A 175 10.02 -2.13 -16.90
C ARG A 175 9.65 -0.94 -17.78
N ASP A 176 10.43 -0.73 -18.84
CA ASP A 176 10.24 0.37 -19.79
C ASP A 176 8.87 0.30 -20.47
N ASP A 177 8.46 -0.89 -20.93
CA ASP A 177 7.17 -1.09 -21.59
C ASP A 177 5.97 -0.79 -20.67
N LEU A 178 6.11 -1.12 -19.38
CA LEU A 178 5.10 -0.85 -18.37
C LEU A 178 5.06 0.63 -17.99
N TYR A 179 6.22 1.26 -17.85
CA TYR A 179 6.34 2.70 -17.59
C TYR A 179 5.67 3.52 -18.70
N GLU A 180 5.98 3.26 -19.97
CA GLU A 180 5.42 4.01 -21.09
C GLU A 180 3.89 3.91 -21.13
N ARG A 181 3.34 2.73 -20.86
CA ARG A 181 1.88 2.52 -20.80
C ARG A 181 1.24 3.27 -19.64
N LEU A 182 1.81 3.20 -18.44
CA LEU A 182 1.31 3.94 -17.27
C LEU A 182 1.46 5.46 -17.46
N LYS A 183 2.57 5.91 -18.06
CA LYS A 183 2.82 7.33 -18.36
C LYS A 183 1.82 7.87 -19.38
N PHE A 184 1.55 7.09 -20.44
CA PHE A 184 0.50 7.41 -21.41
C PHE A 184 -0.86 7.57 -20.72
N LEU A 185 -1.22 6.64 -19.82
CA LEU A 185 -2.48 6.71 -19.07
C LEU A 185 -2.51 7.88 -18.07
N GLN A 186 -1.42 8.16 -17.35
CA GLN A 186 -1.30 9.31 -16.44
C GLN A 186 -1.62 10.61 -17.20
N ASN A 187 -1.05 10.74 -18.40
CA ASN A 187 -1.30 11.88 -19.27
C ASN A 187 -2.75 11.90 -19.78
N SER A 188 -3.24 10.79 -20.33
CA SER A 188 -4.55 10.72 -21.01
C SER A 188 -5.73 10.81 -20.06
N LEU A 189 -5.68 10.12 -18.91
CA LEU A 189 -6.72 10.18 -17.87
C LEU A 189 -6.63 11.46 -17.04
N GLY A 190 -5.44 12.07 -16.97
CA GLY A 190 -5.25 13.39 -16.36
C GLY A 190 -5.39 13.44 -14.84
N ALA A 191 -5.39 12.29 -14.15
CA ALA A 191 -5.46 12.21 -12.69
C ALA A 191 -4.10 12.53 -12.03
N VAL A 192 -3.59 13.74 -12.30
CA VAL A 192 -2.25 14.21 -11.91
C VAL A 192 -2.32 15.08 -10.65
N PRO A 193 -1.27 15.06 -9.80
CA PRO A 193 -1.24 15.86 -8.59
C PRO A 193 -0.93 17.33 -8.89
N SER A 194 -1.31 18.21 -7.96
CA SER A 194 -0.88 19.60 -7.95
C SER A 194 0.66 19.71 -7.85
N PRO A 195 1.32 20.63 -8.57
CA PRO A 195 2.75 20.90 -8.39
C PRO A 195 3.11 21.37 -6.97
N PHE A 196 2.16 21.97 -6.25
CA PHE A 196 2.35 22.37 -4.85
C PHE A 196 2.36 21.15 -3.92
N ASP A 197 1.43 20.24 -4.11
CA ASP A 197 1.39 18.97 -3.37
C ASP A 197 2.64 18.12 -3.65
N CYS A 198 3.12 18.14 -4.90
CA CYS A 198 4.39 17.51 -5.26
C CYS A 198 5.56 18.07 -4.44
N PHE A 199 5.61 19.38 -4.24
CA PHE A 199 6.60 20.03 -3.40
C PHE A 199 6.45 19.64 -1.92
N LEU A 200 5.24 19.67 -1.37
CA LEU A 200 4.97 19.29 0.02
C LEU A 200 5.34 17.82 0.30
N CYS A 201 4.92 16.90 -0.57
CA CYS A 201 5.31 15.50 -0.46
C CYS A 201 6.83 15.34 -0.53
N ASN A 202 7.51 15.99 -1.49
CA ASN A 202 8.96 15.93 -1.60
C ASN A 202 9.68 16.52 -0.37
N ARG A 203 9.09 17.55 0.27
CA ARG A 203 9.55 18.06 1.57
C ARG A 203 9.39 17.00 2.66
N GLY A 204 8.24 16.34 2.74
CA GLY A 204 7.96 15.26 3.69
C GLY A 204 8.91 14.06 3.54
N LEU A 205 9.31 13.72 2.32
CA LEU A 205 10.27 12.64 2.04
C LEU A 205 11.65 12.89 2.66
N LYS A 206 12.06 14.15 2.85
CA LYS A 206 13.37 14.47 3.46
C LYS A 206 13.47 14.02 4.91
N THR A 207 12.35 13.89 5.62
CA THR A 207 12.30 13.40 6.99
C THR A 207 11.79 11.96 7.11
N LEU A 208 11.53 11.27 5.99
CA LEU A 208 10.96 9.91 6.00
C LEU A 208 11.77 8.96 6.88
N HIS A 209 13.08 8.89 6.70
CA HIS A 209 13.96 8.00 7.45
C HIS A 209 13.89 8.21 8.99
N ILE A 210 13.92 9.45 9.48
CA ILE A 210 13.80 9.74 10.91
C ILE A 210 12.40 9.49 11.44
N ARG A 211 11.35 9.84 10.66
CA ARG A 211 9.96 9.60 11.05
C ARG A 211 9.68 8.11 11.15
N MET A 212 10.04 7.33 10.15
CA MET A 212 9.80 5.89 10.12
C MET A 212 10.54 5.16 11.25
N LYS A 213 11.78 5.54 11.55
CA LYS A 213 12.50 5.01 12.72
C LYS A 213 11.76 5.27 14.03
N LEU A 214 11.22 6.47 14.20
CA LEU A 214 10.45 6.83 15.40
C LEU A 214 9.08 6.13 15.45
N HIS A 215 8.38 6.01 14.31
CA HIS A 215 7.15 5.21 14.22
C HIS A 215 7.39 3.75 14.59
N PHE A 216 8.50 3.16 14.15
CA PHE A 216 8.85 1.80 14.54
C PHE A 216 9.08 1.71 16.06
N HIS A 217 9.91 2.61 16.61
CA HIS A 217 10.20 2.63 18.03
C HIS A 217 8.93 2.75 18.89
N ASN A 218 8.08 3.73 18.58
CA ASN A 218 6.84 3.98 19.32
C ASN A 218 5.81 2.86 19.09
N GLY A 219 5.65 2.39 17.85
CA GLY A 219 4.72 1.32 17.49
C GLY A 219 5.05 0.02 18.22
N LEU A 220 6.33 -0.35 18.28
CA LEU A 220 6.78 -1.53 19.03
C LEU A 220 6.51 -1.38 20.54
N ALA A 221 6.79 -0.21 21.12
CA ALA A 221 6.51 0.04 22.54
C ALA A 221 5.00 -0.05 22.86
N VAL A 222 4.15 0.54 22.02
CA VAL A 222 2.68 0.45 22.15
C VAL A 222 2.21 -1.00 22.02
N ALA A 223 2.69 -1.72 21.01
CA ALA A 223 2.31 -3.11 20.78
C ALA A 223 2.70 -4.01 21.97
N GLN A 224 3.91 -3.83 22.52
CA GLN A 224 4.38 -4.57 23.70
C GLN A 224 3.59 -4.22 24.95
N PHE A 225 3.24 -2.94 25.15
CA PHE A 225 2.38 -2.50 26.25
C PHE A 225 1.00 -3.17 26.16
N LEU A 226 0.36 -3.09 24.99
CA LEU A 226 -0.97 -3.67 24.75
C LEU A 226 -0.95 -5.19 24.92
N GLN A 227 0.10 -5.88 24.46
CA GLN A 227 0.22 -7.34 24.55
C GLN A 227 0.23 -7.86 26.00
N ARG A 228 0.72 -7.05 26.94
CA ARG A 228 0.77 -7.40 28.38
C ARG A 228 -0.46 -6.92 29.15
N HIS A 229 -1.33 -6.13 28.52
CA HIS A 229 -2.42 -5.47 29.22
C HIS A 229 -3.61 -6.43 29.43
N PRO A 230 -4.13 -6.59 30.67
CA PRO A 230 -5.12 -7.62 30.99
C PRO A 230 -6.48 -7.45 30.26
N ARG A 231 -6.77 -6.23 29.79
CA ARG A 231 -7.99 -5.90 29.02
C ARG A 231 -7.82 -6.02 27.50
N VAL A 232 -6.66 -6.43 27.00
CA VAL A 232 -6.41 -6.67 25.57
C VAL A 232 -6.48 -8.18 25.34
N GLU A 233 -7.23 -8.58 24.31
CA GLU A 233 -7.42 -9.97 23.93
C GLU A 233 -6.28 -10.44 23.01
N LYS A 234 -5.94 -9.62 22.02
CA LYS A 234 -4.94 -9.96 21.00
C LYS A 234 -4.30 -8.70 20.43
N VAL A 235 -3.02 -8.76 20.12
CA VAL A 235 -2.29 -7.71 19.40
C VAL A 235 -1.75 -8.29 18.10
N LEU A 236 -1.93 -7.53 17.01
CA LEU A 236 -1.36 -7.75 15.70
C LEU A 236 -0.37 -6.62 15.45
N TYR A 237 0.92 -6.96 15.48
CA TYR A 237 1.98 -6.05 15.10
C TYR A 237 3.09 -6.85 14.41
N PRO A 238 3.46 -6.54 13.15
CA PRO A 238 4.47 -7.26 12.39
C PRO A 238 5.82 -7.40 13.11
N GLY A 239 6.15 -6.48 14.03
CA GLY A 239 7.39 -6.49 14.80
C GLY A 239 7.37 -7.35 16.07
N LEU A 240 6.23 -7.95 16.45
CA LEU A 240 6.14 -8.86 17.59
C LEU A 240 6.39 -10.31 17.16
N PRO A 241 7.19 -11.11 17.90
CA PRO A 241 7.35 -12.55 17.65
C PRO A 241 6.05 -13.36 17.64
N SER A 242 5.01 -12.84 18.30
CA SER A 242 3.66 -13.45 18.30
C SER A 242 2.90 -13.24 16.99
N HIS A 243 3.39 -12.40 16.08
CA HIS A 243 2.74 -12.20 14.79
C HIS A 243 2.86 -13.45 13.94
N PRO A 244 1.78 -13.99 13.35
CA PRO A 244 1.83 -15.27 12.64
C PRO A 244 2.83 -15.32 11.48
N GLN A 245 3.14 -14.16 10.89
CA GLN A 245 4.11 -14.02 9.80
C GLN A 245 5.39 -13.27 10.21
N TYR A 246 5.76 -13.26 11.49
CA TYR A 246 6.95 -12.55 11.98
C TYR A 246 8.24 -12.89 11.21
N GLU A 247 8.44 -14.17 10.85
CA GLU A 247 9.62 -14.60 10.09
C GLU A 247 9.64 -14.05 8.65
N VAL A 248 8.47 -13.93 8.01
CA VAL A 248 8.35 -13.31 6.67
C VAL A 248 8.72 -11.83 6.75
N VAL A 249 8.25 -11.13 7.79
CA VAL A 249 8.58 -9.72 8.03
C VAL A 249 10.08 -9.53 8.16
N LYS A 250 10.77 -10.32 9.01
CA LYS A 250 12.23 -10.24 9.16
C LYS A 250 12.99 -10.51 7.87
N LYS A 251 12.47 -11.40 7.02
CA LYS A 251 13.09 -11.77 5.75
C LYS A 251 12.97 -10.67 4.69
N GLN A 252 11.85 -9.97 4.62
CA GLN A 252 11.54 -9.06 3.51
C GLN A 252 11.53 -7.56 3.89
N CYS A 253 11.59 -7.24 5.19
CA CYS A 253 11.49 -5.87 5.70
C CYS A 253 12.71 -5.51 6.56
N THR A 254 13.09 -4.23 6.57
CA THR A 254 14.18 -3.69 7.42
C THR A 254 13.69 -3.13 8.77
N GLY A 255 12.36 -3.11 8.97
CA GLY A 255 11.70 -2.64 10.19
C GLY A 255 10.18 -2.76 10.08
N CYS A 256 9.45 -2.10 10.98
CA CYS A 256 7.98 -2.13 11.00
C CYS A 256 7.41 -0.72 11.15
N PRO A 257 6.22 -0.44 10.60
CA PRO A 257 5.61 0.88 10.70
C PRO A 257 4.98 1.10 12.09
N GLY A 258 4.37 2.27 12.28
CA GLY A 258 3.64 2.61 13.51
C GLY A 258 2.24 2.00 13.61
N MET A 259 1.83 1.17 12.63
CA MET A 259 0.50 0.57 12.59
C MET A 259 0.41 -0.58 13.59
N VAL A 260 -0.49 -0.45 14.57
CA VAL A 260 -0.75 -1.48 15.60
C VAL A 260 -2.24 -1.77 15.62
N THR A 261 -2.60 -3.03 15.40
CA THR A 261 -4.00 -3.49 15.50
C THR A 261 -4.14 -4.33 16.75
N PHE A 262 -5.23 -4.15 17.50
CA PHE A 262 -5.50 -4.99 18.67
C PHE A 262 -7.00 -5.18 18.88
N TYR A 263 -7.33 -6.27 19.56
CA TYR A 263 -8.69 -6.60 19.97
C TYR A 263 -8.81 -6.34 21.46
N ILE A 264 -9.74 -5.47 21.86
CA ILE A 264 -10.06 -5.24 23.27
C ILE A 264 -10.97 -6.37 23.78
N LYS A 265 -10.79 -6.79 25.04
CA LYS A 265 -11.69 -7.74 25.69
C LYS A 265 -13.06 -7.14 25.91
N GLY A 266 -14.09 -7.98 25.85
CA GLY A 266 -15.47 -7.60 26.07
C GLY A 266 -16.23 -7.38 24.75
N LYS A 267 -17.02 -6.32 24.68
CA LYS A 267 -17.94 -6.03 23.58
C LYS A 267 -17.61 -4.68 22.93
N LYS A 268 -18.39 -4.30 21.91
CA LYS A 268 -18.25 -3.03 21.18
C LYS A 268 -18.28 -1.80 22.11
N GLU A 269 -19.02 -1.88 23.23
CA GLU A 269 -19.11 -0.80 24.21
C GLU A 269 -17.75 -0.55 24.89
N ASN A 270 -16.95 -1.61 25.11
CA ASN A 270 -15.61 -1.49 25.66
C ASN A 270 -14.67 -0.75 24.69
N ALA A 271 -14.73 -1.10 23.39
CA ALA A 271 -13.97 -0.41 22.35
C ALA A 271 -14.38 1.07 22.25
N SER A 272 -15.68 1.35 22.24
CA SER A 272 -16.21 2.72 22.22
C SER A 272 -15.79 3.53 23.45
N ALA A 273 -15.84 2.91 24.63
CA ALA A 273 -15.39 3.55 25.88
C ALA A 273 -13.89 3.84 25.87
N PHE A 274 -13.07 2.89 25.38
CA PHE A 274 -11.63 3.10 25.21
C PHE A 274 -11.35 4.31 24.31
N LEU A 275 -11.94 4.35 23.11
CA LEU A 275 -11.73 5.44 22.15
C LEU A 275 -12.16 6.81 22.70
N ARG A 276 -13.29 6.89 23.40
CA ARG A 276 -13.79 8.14 24.01
C ARG A 276 -12.90 8.68 25.13
N ASN A 277 -12.07 7.83 25.75
CA ASN A 277 -11.20 8.21 26.87
C ASN A 277 -9.76 8.53 26.44
N LEU A 278 -9.43 8.40 25.15
CA LEU A 278 -8.13 8.80 24.63
C LEU A 278 -7.97 10.33 24.67
N LYS A 279 -6.82 10.80 25.16
CA LYS A 279 -6.51 12.24 25.30
C LYS A 279 -5.35 12.70 24.42
N VAL A 280 -4.66 11.76 23.77
CA VAL A 280 -3.50 12.02 22.91
C VAL A 280 -3.74 11.46 21.51
N PHE A 281 -4.21 10.21 21.43
CA PHE A 281 -4.67 9.63 20.17
C PHE A 281 -5.98 10.30 19.77
N ALA A 282 -6.04 10.88 18.58
CA ALA A 282 -7.27 11.43 18.03
C ALA A 282 -8.11 10.33 17.37
N LEU A 283 -9.44 10.40 17.55
CA LEU A 283 -10.37 9.54 16.84
C LEU A 283 -10.59 10.12 15.43
N ALA A 284 -9.93 9.56 14.43
CA ALA A 284 -10.04 9.99 13.04
C ALA A 284 -9.71 8.83 12.09
N GLU A 285 -10.26 8.90 10.89
CA GLU A 285 -9.84 8.07 9.77
C GLU A 285 -8.49 8.56 9.21
N SER A 286 -7.83 7.73 8.40
CA SER A 286 -6.45 7.92 7.91
C SER A 286 -5.36 7.47 8.90
N LEU A 287 -4.10 7.60 8.48
CA LEU A 287 -2.93 7.04 9.18
C LEU A 287 -1.62 7.58 8.58
N GLY A 288 -0.51 7.34 9.29
CA GLY A 288 0.84 7.60 8.79
C GLY A 288 1.32 9.05 8.85
N GLY A 289 0.51 9.93 9.45
CA GLY A 289 0.90 11.29 9.85
C GLY A 289 1.85 11.32 11.05
N PHE A 290 2.20 12.51 11.52
CA PHE A 290 3.07 12.70 12.69
C PHE A 290 2.32 12.55 14.02
N GLU A 291 1.00 12.74 13.99
CA GLU A 291 0.07 12.59 15.09
C GLU A 291 -0.35 11.12 15.29
N SER A 292 -0.72 10.79 16.53
CA SER A 292 -1.26 9.47 16.86
C SER A 292 -2.77 9.44 16.60
N LEU A 293 -3.24 8.46 15.83
CA LEU A 293 -4.66 8.24 15.52
C LEU A 293 -5.13 6.88 16.03
N ALA A 294 -6.42 6.80 16.37
CA ALA A 294 -7.10 5.55 16.70
C ALA A 294 -8.45 5.49 15.99
N GLU A 295 -8.82 4.31 15.49
CA GLU A 295 -10.10 4.06 14.83
C GLU A 295 -10.69 2.71 15.25
N HIS A 296 -11.98 2.51 14.98
CA HIS A 296 -12.64 1.21 15.07
C HIS A 296 -13.28 0.93 13.71
N PRO A 297 -12.57 0.20 12.83
CA PRO A 297 -13.05 -0.14 11.48
C PRO A 297 -14.39 -0.90 11.46
#